data_AF-A0A250INC6-F1
#
_entry.id   AF-A0A250INC6-F1
#
_cell.length_a   1.000
_cell.length_b   1.000
_cell.length_c   1.000
_cell.angle_alpha   90.00
_cell.angle_beta   90.00
_cell.angle_gamma   90.00
#
_symmetry.space_group_name_H-M   'P 1'
#
loop_
_entity.id
_entity.type
_entity.pdbx_description
1 polymer ?
#
loop_
_entity_poly.entity_id
_entity_poly.type
_entity_poly.pdbx_seq_one_letter_code
_entity_poly.pdbx_strand_id
1 'polypeptide(L)'
;MAHQVTRRGLGRWMLIALAAVWVGCPDKGPAPLTSPSGRYQLHSFQEVDGRGARWVRFRITDATTGNEVFTCPERWLHGHRTEFYWDEQDRAWVLSSDVGVSVWAATPPGAWGPIPQEEAERLMPPEPIRKYHDRFPSLRGKWPATPAPAPR
;
A
#
# COMPACT_ATOMS: atom_id res chain seq x y z
N MET A 1 -6.38 -41.74 -62.64
CA MET A 1 -7.15 -41.56 -61.38
C MET A 1 -6.11 -41.51 -60.26
N ALA A 2 -5.56 -40.33 -59.92
CA ALA A 2 -5.99 -39.45 -58.81
C ALA A 2 -6.06 -40.23 -57.48
N HIS A 3 -5.27 -39.99 -56.43
CA HIS A 3 -4.93 -38.72 -55.77
C HIS A 3 -3.64 -38.83 -54.93
N GLN A 4 -2.95 -37.69 -54.78
CA GLN A 4 -2.01 -37.37 -53.72
C GLN A 4 -2.69 -37.29 -52.34
N VAL A 5 -1.96 -37.60 -51.26
CA VAL A 5 -2.18 -37.08 -49.89
C VAL A 5 -0.79 -36.81 -49.27
N THR A 6 -0.12 -35.68 -49.55
CA THR A 6 -0.04 -34.45 -48.72
C THR A 6 -0.09 -34.63 -47.19
N ARG A 7 1.01 -34.33 -46.49
CA ARG A 7 1.24 -33.16 -45.58
C ARG A 7 0.42 -33.22 -44.28
N ARG A 8 0.90 -32.88 -43.08
CA ARG A 8 1.82 -31.84 -42.62
C ARG A 8 2.04 -32.06 -41.10
N GLY A 9 3.20 -31.69 -40.59
CA GLY A 9 3.44 -31.58 -39.16
C GLY A 9 2.50 -30.56 -38.50
N LEU A 10 1.99 -30.94 -37.32
CA LEU A 10 1.40 -30.06 -36.32
C LEU A 10 2.37 -30.16 -35.12
N GLY A 11 3.13 -29.13 -34.73
CA GLY A 11 2.80 -27.72 -34.78
C GLY A 11 2.23 -27.29 -33.43
N ARG A 12 3.12 -27.19 -32.43
CA ARG A 12 3.09 -26.22 -31.32
C ARG A 12 1.80 -26.19 -30.49
N TRP A 13 1.80 -26.94 -29.39
CA TRP A 13 0.86 -26.77 -28.28
C TRP A 13 0.94 -25.34 -27.73
N MET A 14 0.01 -24.49 -28.15
CA MET A 14 -0.20 -23.17 -27.55
C MET A 14 -1.03 -23.39 -26.28
N LEU A 15 -0.34 -23.60 -25.16
CA LEU A 15 -0.96 -23.50 -23.84
C LEU A 15 -1.33 -22.03 -23.63
N ILE A 16 -2.60 -21.71 -23.87
CA ILE A 16 -3.20 -20.46 -23.41
C ILE A 16 -3.28 -20.60 -21.90
N ALA A 17 -2.28 -20.07 -21.20
CA ALA A 17 -2.40 -19.79 -19.78
C ALA A 17 -3.44 -18.69 -19.64
N LEU A 18 -4.68 -19.07 -19.30
CA LEU A 18 -5.64 -18.13 -18.75
C LEU A 18 -5.01 -17.57 -17.47
N ALA A 19 -4.44 -16.37 -17.56
CA ALA A 19 -4.14 -15.57 -16.40
C ALA A 19 -5.47 -15.34 -15.67
N ALA A 20 -5.63 -16.00 -14.53
CA ALA A 20 -6.71 -15.70 -13.61
C ALA A 20 -6.55 -14.23 -13.23
N VAL A 21 -7.39 -13.37 -13.80
CA VAL A 21 -7.56 -12.00 -13.31
C VAL A 21 -8.17 -12.16 -11.93
N TRP A 22 -7.33 -12.11 -10.92
CA TRP A 22 -7.72 -12.06 -9.52
C TRP A 22 -8.41 -10.71 -9.33
N VAL A 23 -9.71 -10.65 -9.59
CA VAL A 23 -10.55 -9.53 -9.16
C VAL A 23 -10.59 -9.66 -7.64
N GLY A 24 -9.63 -8.99 -6.98
CA GLY A 24 -9.47 -9.02 -5.54
C GLY A 24 -10.80 -8.72 -4.88
N CYS A 25 -11.19 -9.55 -3.92
CA CYS A 25 -12.32 -9.27 -3.03
C CYS A 25 -12.23 -7.81 -2.54
N PRO A 26 -13.37 -7.08 -2.46
CA PRO A 26 -13.36 -5.76 -1.86
C PRO A 26 -12.82 -5.91 -0.43
N ASP A 27 -11.70 -5.25 -0.15
CA ASP A 27 -11.12 -5.23 1.18
C ASP A 27 -12.20 -4.77 2.16
N LYS A 28 -12.46 -5.54 3.21
CA LYS A 28 -13.31 -5.10 4.32
C LYS A 28 -12.53 -4.06 5.13
N GLY A 29 -12.40 -2.87 4.55
CA GLY A 29 -11.74 -1.70 5.13
C GLY A 29 -12.64 -0.46 5.08
N PRO A 30 -12.25 0.63 5.73
CA PRO A 30 -12.88 1.92 5.52
C PRO A 30 -12.82 2.34 4.05
N ALA A 31 -13.67 3.29 3.66
CA ALA A 31 -13.63 3.85 2.32
C ALA A 31 -12.22 4.38 1.98
N PRO A 32 -11.74 4.19 0.74
CA PRO A 32 -10.41 4.65 0.36
C PRO A 32 -10.27 6.17 0.48
N LEU A 33 -9.07 6.61 0.85
CA LEU A 33 -8.72 8.02 0.92
C LEU A 33 -8.13 8.45 -0.42
N THR A 34 -8.74 9.43 -1.08
CA THR A 34 -8.21 10.00 -2.32
C THR A 34 -7.13 11.03 -2.01
N SER A 35 -6.03 11.01 -2.76
CA SER A 35 -4.93 12.00 -2.59
C SER A 35 -5.38 13.39 -3.04
N PRO A 36 -4.78 14.48 -2.53
CA PRO A 36 -5.15 15.85 -2.90
C PRO A 36 -5.07 16.12 -4.41
N SER A 37 -4.12 15.50 -5.12
CA SER A 37 -4.06 15.63 -6.58
C SER A 37 -5.12 14.82 -7.32
N GLY A 38 -5.87 13.96 -6.63
CA GLY A 38 -6.82 13.03 -7.22
C GLY A 38 -6.18 11.87 -7.99
N ARG A 39 -4.85 11.69 -7.95
CA ARG A 39 -4.15 10.66 -8.74
C ARG A 39 -4.14 9.30 -8.06
N TYR A 40 -4.21 9.28 -6.73
CA TYR A 40 -4.04 8.06 -5.95
C TYR A 40 -5.20 7.82 -4.99
N GLN A 41 -5.45 6.56 -4.68
CA GLN A 41 -6.34 6.12 -3.62
C GLN A 41 -5.58 5.24 -2.64
N LEU A 42 -5.66 5.55 -1.34
CA LEU A 42 -5.11 4.74 -0.26
C LEU A 42 -6.22 3.86 0.29
N HIS A 43 -6.00 2.56 0.23
CA HIS A 43 -6.90 1.54 0.78
C HIS A 43 -6.22 0.92 2.00
N SER A 44 -6.82 1.09 3.18
CA SER A 44 -6.36 0.39 4.39
C SER A 44 -7.21 -0.85 4.62
N PHE A 45 -6.57 -1.96 4.98
CA PHE A 45 -7.25 -3.24 5.18
C PHE A 45 -6.64 -4.01 6.36
N GLN A 46 -7.41 -4.99 6.85
CA GLN A 46 -6.93 -5.90 7.90
C GLN A 46 -6.34 -7.16 7.28
N GLU A 47 -5.21 -7.59 7.81
CA GLU A 47 -4.57 -8.86 7.51
C GLU A 47 -4.53 -9.73 8.78
N VAL A 48 -4.76 -11.03 8.64
CA VAL A 48 -4.56 -11.99 9.74
C VAL A 48 -3.38 -12.86 9.37
N ASP A 49 -2.39 -12.95 10.26
CA ASP A 49 -1.24 -13.83 10.01
C ASP A 49 -1.54 -15.29 10.35
N GLY A 50 -0.60 -16.20 10.02
CA GLY A 50 -0.72 -17.63 10.29
C GLY A 50 -0.84 -18.01 11.77
N ARG A 51 -0.67 -17.06 12.70
CA ARG A 51 -0.84 -17.25 14.15
C ARG A 51 -2.12 -16.63 14.68
N GLY A 52 -2.96 -16.06 13.82
CA GLY A 52 -4.21 -15.42 14.19
C GLY A 52 -4.07 -13.97 14.69
N ALA A 53 -2.86 -13.39 14.66
CA ALA A 53 -2.68 -11.99 15.01
C ALA A 53 -3.23 -11.11 13.89
N ARG A 54 -3.96 -10.05 14.28
CA ARG A 54 -4.56 -9.10 13.35
C ARG A 54 -3.66 -7.88 13.17
N TRP A 55 -3.47 -7.53 11.91
CA TRP A 55 -2.63 -6.45 11.45
C TRP A 55 -3.43 -5.51 10.56
N VAL A 56 -3.02 -4.25 10.51
CA VAL A 56 -3.51 -3.24 9.58
C VAL A 56 -2.41 -2.99 8.57
N ARG A 57 -2.77 -2.89 7.29
CA ARG A 57 -1.89 -2.54 6.18
C ARG A 57 -2.59 -1.54 5.27
N PHE A 58 -1.82 -0.99 4.35
CA PHE A 58 -2.38 -0.19 3.27
C PHE A 58 -1.77 -0.57 1.92
N ARG A 59 -2.54 -0.29 0.88
CA ARG A 59 -2.10 -0.25 -0.50
C ARG A 59 -2.52 1.06 -1.15
N ILE A 60 -1.86 1.41 -2.24
CA ILE A 60 -2.15 2.58 -3.05
C ILE A 60 -2.50 2.10 -4.45
N THR A 61 -3.61 2.60 -4.97
CA THR A 61 -4.02 2.38 -6.36
C THR A 61 -4.00 3.71 -7.12
N ASP A 62 -3.78 3.63 -8.43
CA ASP A 62 -4.06 4.75 -9.33
C ASP A 62 -5.58 4.99 -9.36
N ALA A 63 -5.99 6.24 -9.11
CA ALA A 63 -7.40 6.59 -8.94
C ALA A 63 -8.21 6.55 -10.25
N THR A 64 -7.53 6.64 -11.39
CA THR A 64 -8.17 6.65 -12.71
C THR A 64 -8.43 5.23 -13.20
N THR A 65 -7.42 4.37 -13.07
CA THR A 65 -7.43 3.00 -13.58
C THR A 65 -7.86 1.96 -12.55
N GLY A 66 -7.76 2.30 -11.25
CA GLY A 66 -7.95 1.35 -10.15
C GLY A 66 -6.80 0.36 -9.98
N ASN A 67 -5.73 0.46 -10.78
CA ASN A 67 -4.61 -0.46 -10.72
C ASN A 67 -3.78 -0.23 -9.45
N GLU A 68 -3.37 -1.31 -8.80
CA GLU A 68 -2.44 -1.24 -7.68
C GLU A 68 -1.07 -0.75 -8.15
N VAL A 69 -0.58 0.32 -7.52
CA VAL A 69 0.75 0.90 -7.77
C VAL A 69 1.72 0.61 -6.64
N PHE A 70 1.21 0.27 -5.45
CA PHE A 70 2.01 -0.05 -4.28
C PHE A 70 1.19 -0.82 -3.25
N THR A 71 1.80 -1.83 -2.64
CA THR A 71 1.33 -2.44 -1.39
C THR A 71 2.41 -2.29 -0.34
N CYS A 72 2.07 -1.69 0.80
CA CYS A 72 3.05 -1.43 1.84
C CYS A 72 3.59 -2.74 2.43
N PRO A 73 4.90 -2.99 2.44
CA PRO A 73 5.49 -4.20 3.02
C PRO A 73 5.40 -4.22 4.56
N GLU A 74 5.16 -3.07 5.18
CA GLU A 74 5.07 -2.91 6.62
C GLU A 74 3.63 -3.06 7.10
N ARG A 75 3.47 -3.40 8.38
CA ARG A 75 2.16 -3.66 8.99
C ARG A 75 2.11 -3.22 10.44
N TRP A 76 0.94 -2.78 10.88
CA TRP A 76 0.70 -2.28 12.24
C TRP A 76 -0.23 -3.20 13.00
N LEU A 77 -0.02 -3.37 14.31
CA LEU A 77 -0.88 -4.22 15.11
C LEU A 77 -2.29 -3.60 15.22
N HIS A 78 -3.33 -4.38 14.92
CA HIS A 78 -4.72 -3.89 14.92
C HIS A 78 -5.22 -3.40 16.28
N GLY A 79 -4.61 -3.87 17.38
CA GLY A 79 -4.93 -3.40 18.74
C GLY A 79 -4.46 -1.98 19.07
N HIS A 80 -3.62 -1.39 18.22
CA HIS A 80 -3.13 -0.03 18.36
C HIS A 80 -3.85 0.92 17.39
N ARG A 81 -4.00 2.18 17.81
CA ARG A 81 -4.58 3.21 16.92
C ARG A 81 -3.64 3.37 15.73
N THR A 82 -4.15 3.12 14.54
CA THR A 82 -3.46 3.30 13.25
C THR A 82 -4.36 4.13 12.33
N GLU A 83 -3.88 5.29 11.90
CA GLU A 83 -4.61 6.21 11.03
C GLU A 83 -3.77 6.59 9.82
N PHE A 84 -4.45 6.80 8.69
CA PHE A 84 -3.84 7.07 7.40
C PHE A 84 -4.24 8.45 6.92
N TYR A 85 -3.27 9.19 6.36
CA TYR A 85 -3.49 10.53 5.86
C TYR A 85 -2.73 10.76 4.57
N TRP A 86 -3.26 11.63 3.72
CA TRP A 86 -2.48 12.26 2.66
C TRP A 86 -2.00 13.63 3.13
N ASP A 87 -0.87 14.08 2.60
CA ASP A 87 -0.53 15.49 2.60
C ASP A 87 -0.69 16.13 1.23
N GLU A 88 -0.49 17.45 1.19
CA GLU A 88 -0.62 18.31 0.00
C GLU A 88 0.33 17.94 -1.16
N GLN A 89 1.31 17.05 -0.94
CA GLN A 89 2.24 16.57 -1.98
C GLN A 89 1.97 15.11 -2.37
N ASP A 90 0.78 14.59 -2.07
CA ASP A 90 0.41 13.18 -2.24
C ASP A 90 1.35 12.22 -1.50
N ARG A 91 1.93 12.60 -0.36
CA ARG A 91 2.69 11.66 0.48
C ARG A 91 1.72 10.98 1.44
N ALA A 92 1.85 9.67 1.58
CA ALA A 92 1.03 8.88 2.50
C ALA A 92 1.68 8.89 3.89
N TRP A 93 0.93 9.33 4.88
CA TRP A 93 1.34 9.35 6.28
C TRP A 93 0.58 8.28 7.05
N VAL A 94 1.29 7.54 7.88
CA VAL A 94 0.71 6.59 8.83
C VAL A 94 1.03 7.08 10.23
N LEU A 95 -0.01 7.28 11.04
CA LEU A 95 0.10 7.54 12.47
C LEU A 95 -0.26 6.26 13.21
N SER A 96 0.69 5.69 13.95
CA SER A 96 0.48 4.54 14.83
C SER A 96 0.85 4.88 16.28
N SER A 97 0.00 4.48 17.23
CA SER A 97 0.23 4.77 18.66
C SER A 97 1.40 3.98 19.27
N ASP A 98 1.72 2.82 18.72
CA ASP A 98 2.81 1.94 19.16
C ASP A 98 4.15 2.31 18.51
N VAL A 99 4.16 2.46 17.18
CA VAL A 99 5.36 2.73 16.39
C VAL A 99 5.67 4.23 16.37
N GLY A 100 4.70 5.06 15.97
CA GLY A 100 4.90 6.49 15.73
C GLY A 100 4.41 6.89 14.34
N VAL A 101 5.05 7.88 13.74
CA VAL A 101 4.72 8.36 12.40
C VAL A 101 5.60 7.68 11.36
N SER A 102 5.07 7.37 10.19
CA SER A 102 5.85 6.88 9.05
C SER A 102 5.32 7.51 7.76
N VAL A 103 6.17 7.73 6.76
CA VAL A 103 5.82 8.49 5.55
C VAL A 103 6.28 7.75 4.30
N TRP A 104 5.43 7.72 3.26
CA TRP A 104 5.74 7.16 1.95
C TRP A 104 5.50 8.18 0.85
N ALA A 105 6.35 8.14 -0.17
CA ALA A 105 6.22 8.95 -1.37
C ALA A 105 6.57 8.14 -2.61
N ALA A 106 6.04 8.57 -3.75
CA ALA A 106 6.44 8.08 -5.06
C ALA A 106 7.64 8.88 -5.58
N THR A 107 8.86 8.34 -5.41
CA THR A 107 10.09 9.00 -5.85
C THR A 107 10.99 8.01 -6.60
N PRO A 108 11.07 8.06 -7.95
CA PRO A 108 10.30 8.90 -8.88
C PRO A 108 8.79 8.53 -8.96
N PRO A 109 7.95 9.28 -9.68
CA PRO A 109 6.53 8.98 -9.82
C PRO A 109 6.28 7.51 -10.22
N GLY A 110 5.43 6.82 -9.46
CA GLY A 110 5.15 5.38 -9.60
C GLY A 110 6.07 4.44 -8.80
N ALA A 111 7.20 4.91 -8.29
CA ALA A 111 8.10 4.15 -7.41
C ALA A 111 7.87 4.54 -5.95
N TRP A 112 6.84 3.96 -5.34
CA TRP A 112 6.52 4.19 -3.94
C TRP A 112 7.54 3.55 -3.00
N GLY A 113 8.01 4.33 -2.04
CA GLY A 113 8.92 3.86 -1.00
C GLY A 113 8.78 4.67 0.29
N PRO A 114 9.30 4.13 1.41
CA PRO A 114 9.35 4.87 2.66
C PRO A 114 10.32 6.05 2.52
N ILE A 115 9.94 7.20 3.08
CA ILE A 115 10.83 8.35 3.23
C ILE A 115 11.72 8.09 4.46
N PRO A 116 13.06 8.18 4.33
CA PRO A 116 13.97 8.04 5.45
C PRO A 116 13.65 9.00 6.60
N GLN A 117 13.92 8.58 7.83
CA GLN A 117 13.55 9.34 9.03
C GLN A 117 14.07 10.78 9.00
N GLU A 118 15.36 10.97 8.72
CA GLU A 118 16.02 12.28 8.68
C GLU A 118 15.39 13.26 7.66
N GLU A 119 14.82 12.72 6.58
CA GLU A 119 14.12 13.50 5.57
C GLU A 119 12.68 13.80 6.03
N ALA A 120 12.00 12.79 6.58
CA ALA A 120 10.63 12.92 7.05
C ALA A 120 10.48 13.88 8.25
N GLU A 121 11.50 14.02 9.10
CA GLU A 121 11.54 15.04 10.17
C GLU A 121 11.52 16.48 9.67
N ARG A 122 11.94 16.71 8.42
CA ARG A 122 11.94 18.04 7.78
C ARG A 122 10.61 18.36 7.11
N LEU A 123 9.70 17.38 7.03
CA LEU A 123 8.41 17.55 6.40
C LEU A 123 7.40 18.15 7.38
N MET A 124 6.51 18.98 6.84
CA MET A 124 5.37 19.48 7.60
C MET A 124 4.30 18.38 7.67
N PRO A 125 3.94 17.87 8.85
CA PRO A 125 2.95 16.81 8.97
C PRO A 125 1.53 17.33 8.74
N PRO A 126 0.61 16.48 8.25
CA PRO A 126 -0.81 16.79 8.20
C PRO A 126 -1.35 17.26 9.56
N GLU A 127 -2.30 18.20 9.51
CA GLU A 127 -2.87 18.83 10.71
C GLU A 127 -3.37 17.81 11.77
N PRO A 128 -4.05 16.70 11.40
CA PRO A 128 -4.48 15.69 12.37
C PRO A 128 -3.31 15.05 13.15
N ILE A 129 -2.19 14.77 12.48
CA ILE A 129 -0.99 14.20 13.11
C ILE A 129 -0.37 15.23 14.06
N ARG A 130 -0.27 16.48 13.63
CA ARG A 130 0.25 17.58 14.48
C ARG A 130 -0.58 17.75 15.75
N LYS A 131 -1.91 17.81 15.63
CA LYS A 131 -2.85 17.87 16.78
C LYS A 131 -2.69 16.67 17.72
N TYR A 132 -2.48 15.48 17.18
CA TYR A 132 -2.27 14.29 18.00
C TYR A 132 -0.99 14.40 18.86
N HIS A 133 0.12 14.83 18.28
CA HIS A 133 1.37 15.02 19.03
C HIS A 133 1.35 16.21 20.00
N ASP A 134 0.57 17.26 19.70
CA ASP A 134 0.34 18.34 20.65
C ASP A 134 -0.40 17.85 21.90
N ARG A 135 -1.37 16.95 21.72
CA ARG A 135 -2.14 16.33 22.82
C ARG A 135 -1.33 15.29 23.61
N PHE A 136 -0.37 14.63 22.99
CA PHE A 136 0.45 13.59 23.62
C PHE A 136 1.96 13.92 23.50
N PRO A 137 2.48 14.82 24.36
CA PRO A 137 3.86 15.29 24.26
C PRO A 137 4.90 14.17 24.39
N SER A 138 4.61 13.10 25.15
CA SER A 138 5.47 11.93 25.27
C SER A 138 5.70 11.19 23.94
N LEU A 139 4.84 11.42 22.94
CA LEU A 139 4.98 10.86 21.60
C LEU A 139 5.74 11.79 20.65
N ARG A 140 6.11 13.03 21.05
CA ARG A 140 6.89 13.96 20.20
C ARG A 140 8.31 13.47 19.85
N GLY A 141 8.83 12.46 20.55
CA GLY A 141 10.08 11.78 20.17
C GLY A 141 9.89 10.56 19.26
N LYS A 142 8.64 10.15 18.99
CA LYS A 142 8.28 9.05 18.08
C LYS A 142 7.96 9.57 16.67
N TRP A 143 8.78 10.52 16.24
CA TRP A 143 8.76 11.12 14.92
C TRP A 143 9.91 10.57 14.10
N PRO A 144 9.64 10.37 12.82
CA PRO A 144 9.03 9.15 12.33
C PRO A 144 9.83 7.90 12.74
N ALA A 145 9.14 6.85 13.17
CA ALA A 145 9.76 5.60 13.62
C ALA A 145 9.66 4.50 12.55
N THR A 146 10.64 3.59 12.52
CA THR A 146 10.64 2.40 11.66
C THR A 146 9.62 1.38 12.19
N PRO A 147 8.56 1.02 11.45
CA PRO A 147 7.63 -0.02 11.87
C PRO A 147 8.24 -1.42 11.68
N ALA A 148 7.58 -2.41 12.27
CA ALA A 148 8.00 -3.79 12.13
C ALA A 148 7.79 -4.30 10.69
N PRO A 149 8.79 -4.99 10.11
CA PRO A 149 8.60 -5.65 8.82
C PRO A 149 7.57 -6.78 8.92
N ALA A 150 6.84 -7.05 7.83
CA ALA A 150 6.01 -8.24 7.76
C ALA A 150 6.87 -9.52 7.89
N PRO A 151 6.40 -10.56 8.61
CA PRO A 151 7.05 -11.86 8.66
C PRO A 151 7.04 -12.47 7.26
N ARG A 152 8.14 -13.15 6.93
CA ARG A 152 8.34 -13.88 5.67
C ARG A 152 7.60 -15.21 5.67
#